data_AF-A0A939VQA6-F1
#
_entry.id   AF-A0A939VQA6-F1
#
_cell.length_a   1.000
_cell.length_b   1.000
_cell.length_c   1.000
_cell.angle_alpha   90.00
_cell.angle_beta   90.00
_cell.angle_gamma   90.00
#
_symmetry.space_group_name_H-M   'P 1'
#
loop_
_entity.id
_entity.type
_entity.pdbx_description
1 polymer ?
#
loop_
_entity_poly.entity_id
_entity_poly.type
_entity_poly.pdbx_seq_one_letter_code
_entity_poly.pdbx_strand_id
1 'polypeptide(L)'
;MKNYNGPRSKFSMLPHQIRWRAYNLLSDGATLKALTADPDIKDALERAGMKLSSANLAGIRKNKEYADFCAMRRKHLEAKQKDMMLTAIAQGTGTLESMTDQARCKLMEALSDLSDLSDLSDEDRIKALRSLAQSMAAISNPAKDNQIAELKRRIRANEEWRQAAETEWKNREAELLARIAELEGSRKAAAGMSKETLAEVEDKIKLL
;
A
#
# COMPACT_ATOMS: atom_id res chain seq x y z
N MET A 1 32.44 35.74 26.81
CA MET A 1 31.64 35.64 25.57
C MET A 1 30.53 36.68 25.63
N LYS A 2 30.50 37.66 24.73
CA LYS A 2 29.41 38.65 24.66
C LYS A 2 28.17 37.95 24.08
N ASN A 3 27.13 37.82 24.88
CA ASN A 3 25.82 37.34 24.43
C ASN A 3 25.25 38.33 23.40
N TYR A 4 25.44 38.05 22.11
CA TYR A 4 24.71 38.72 21.02
C TYR A 4 23.26 38.19 20.98
N ASN A 5 22.52 38.39 22.06
CA ASN A 5 21.07 38.39 21.98
C ASN A 5 20.67 39.77 21.45
N GLY A 6 20.64 39.91 20.12
CA GLY A 6 19.96 41.03 19.48
C GLY A 6 18.55 41.19 20.07
N PRO A 7 17.96 42.40 20.00
CA PRO A 7 16.70 42.70 20.68
C PRO A 7 15.67 41.61 20.40
N ARG A 8 15.24 40.89 21.46
CA ARG A 8 14.23 39.83 21.36
C ARG A 8 13.01 40.44 20.67
N SER A 9 12.78 40.05 19.42
CA SER A 9 11.59 40.47 18.68
C SER A 9 10.37 40.14 19.54
N LYS A 10 9.42 41.08 19.69
CA LYS A 10 8.17 40.83 20.44
C LYS A 10 7.44 39.58 19.95
N PHE A 11 7.68 39.18 18.70
CA PHE A 11 7.19 37.93 18.13
C PHE A 11 7.67 36.67 18.87
N SER A 12 8.89 36.69 19.42
CA SER A 12 9.43 35.59 20.24
C SER A 12 8.73 35.42 21.59
N MET A 13 7.88 36.37 21.99
CA MET A 13 7.06 36.28 23.20
C MET A 13 5.70 35.61 22.93
N LEU A 14 5.31 35.41 21.66
CA LEU A 14 4.08 34.68 21.33
C LEU A 14 4.22 33.20 21.72
N PRO A 15 3.10 32.51 22.03
CA PRO A 15 3.12 31.08 22.32
C PRO A 15 3.76 30.27 21.19
N HIS A 16 4.50 29.22 21.55
CA HIS A 16 5.28 28.43 20.60
C HIS A 16 4.45 27.88 19.44
N GLN A 17 3.22 27.43 19.72
CA GLN A 17 2.28 26.92 18.71
C GLN A 17 1.93 27.98 17.65
N ILE A 18 1.69 29.23 18.08
CA ILE A 18 1.40 30.35 17.16
C ILE A 18 2.61 30.70 16.32
N ARG A 19 3.82 30.70 16.93
CA ARG A 19 5.07 30.92 16.20
C ARG A 19 5.29 29.85 15.14
N TRP A 20 5.07 28.57 15.49
CA TRP A 20 5.16 27.46 14.55
C TRP A 20 4.16 27.54 13.40
N ARG A 21 2.91 27.92 13.68
CA ARG A 21 1.89 28.14 12.65
C ARG A 21 2.32 29.26 11.69
N ALA A 22 2.81 30.37 12.22
CA ALA A 22 3.34 31.47 11.42
C ALA A 22 4.60 31.08 10.63
N TYR A 23 5.50 30.27 11.20
CA TYR A 23 6.69 29.77 10.50
C TYR A 23 6.32 28.85 9.34
N ASN A 24 5.34 27.96 9.51
CA ASN A 24 4.79 27.14 8.43
C ASN A 24 4.32 28.03 7.27
N LEU A 25 3.40 28.97 7.55
CA LEU A 25 2.87 29.88 6.54
C LEU A 25 3.97 30.70 5.85
N LEU A 26 4.95 31.20 6.60
CA LEU A 26 6.08 31.95 6.01
C LEU A 26 6.95 31.09 5.12
N SER A 27 7.19 29.84 5.50
CA SER A 27 7.96 28.90 4.69
C SER A 27 7.20 28.46 3.43
N ASP A 28 5.87 28.55 3.44
CA ASP A 28 4.99 28.37 2.26
C ASP A 28 4.90 29.62 1.37
N GLY A 29 5.63 30.69 1.70
CA GLY A 29 5.63 31.94 0.94
C GLY A 29 4.46 32.87 1.23
N ALA A 30 3.72 32.65 2.33
CA ALA A 30 2.60 33.50 2.70
C ALA A 30 3.03 34.97 2.89
N THR A 31 2.19 35.88 2.40
CA THR A 31 2.41 37.32 2.52
C THR A 31 2.01 37.83 3.91
N LEU A 32 2.42 39.06 4.27
CA LEU A 32 2.01 39.71 5.52
C LEU A 32 0.49 39.74 5.71
N LYS A 33 -0.25 39.99 4.62
CA LYS A 33 -1.71 39.99 4.63
C LYS A 33 -2.28 38.61 4.95
N ALA A 34 -1.68 37.55 4.42
CA ALA A 34 -2.11 36.18 4.70
C ALA A 34 -1.83 35.77 6.16
N LEU A 35 -0.67 36.15 6.72
CA LEU A 35 -0.36 35.89 8.13
C LEU A 35 -1.30 36.62 9.10
N THR A 36 -1.67 37.86 8.78
CA THR A 36 -2.55 38.68 9.63
C THR A 36 -4.03 38.34 9.45
N ALA A 37 -4.38 37.62 8.39
CA ALA A 37 -5.71 37.08 8.16
C ALA A 37 -5.94 35.72 8.84
N ASP A 38 -4.89 35.03 9.27
CA ASP A 38 -5.02 33.78 10.03
C ASP A 38 -5.63 34.08 11.43
N PRO A 39 -6.78 33.49 11.79
CA PRO A 39 -7.50 33.82 13.02
C PRO A 39 -6.67 33.62 14.29
N ASP A 40 -5.94 32.52 14.38
CA ASP A 40 -5.16 32.16 15.57
C ASP A 40 -3.97 33.12 15.76
N ILE A 41 -3.29 33.45 14.66
CA ILE A 41 -2.19 34.42 14.68
C ILE A 41 -2.73 35.81 15.00
N LYS A 42 -3.84 36.22 14.38
CA LYS A 42 -4.45 37.53 14.63
C LYS A 42 -4.83 37.71 16.09
N ASP A 43 -5.56 36.76 16.67
CA ASP A 43 -5.98 36.80 18.07
C ASP A 43 -4.77 36.85 19.03
N ALA A 44 -3.73 36.07 18.73
CA ALA A 44 -2.51 36.06 19.53
C ALA A 44 -1.76 37.40 19.45
N LEU A 45 -1.74 38.06 18.28
CA LEU A 45 -1.14 39.37 18.08
C LEU A 45 -1.93 40.46 18.81
N GLU A 46 -3.26 40.41 18.77
CA GLU A 46 -4.15 41.33 19.48
C GLU A 46 -3.98 41.21 21.00
N ARG A 47 -3.99 39.98 21.55
CA ARG A 47 -3.72 39.73 22.99
C ARG A 47 -2.32 40.20 23.42
N ALA A 48 -1.34 40.08 22.53
CA ALA A 48 0.02 40.56 22.78
C ALA A 48 0.20 42.07 22.54
N GLY A 49 -0.85 42.79 22.10
CA GLY A 49 -0.80 44.21 21.78
C GLY A 49 0.21 44.55 20.69
N MET A 50 0.44 43.63 19.74
CA MET A 50 1.45 43.80 18.69
C MET A 50 0.83 43.81 17.29
N LYS A 51 1.46 44.57 16.38
CA LYS A 51 1.14 44.52 14.95
C LYS A 51 2.35 44.00 14.18
N LEU A 52 2.12 43.06 13.28
CA LEU A 52 3.15 42.61 12.34
C LEU A 52 3.34 43.66 11.24
N SER A 53 4.58 44.13 11.05
CA SER A 53 4.99 44.90 9.89
C SER A 53 5.94 44.09 8.99
N SER A 54 6.22 44.59 7.79
CA SER A 54 7.22 44.01 6.88
C SER A 54 8.62 43.92 7.52
N ALA A 55 9.00 44.91 8.35
CA ALA A 55 10.25 44.88 9.10
C ALA A 55 10.27 43.76 10.16
N ASN A 56 9.13 43.50 10.82
CA ASN A 56 9.02 42.38 11.77
C ASN A 56 9.19 41.03 11.06
N LEU A 57 8.64 40.86 9.85
CA LEU A 57 8.80 39.63 9.06
C LEU A 57 10.26 39.41 8.63
N ALA A 58 10.94 40.47 8.20
CA ALA A 58 12.36 40.39 7.86
C ALA A 58 13.21 39.97 9.08
N GLY A 59 12.88 40.48 10.27
CA GLY A 59 13.51 40.07 11.53
C GLY A 59 13.25 38.61 11.89
N ILE A 60 12.02 38.12 11.68
CA ILE A 60 11.65 36.72 11.91
C ILE A 60 12.44 35.79 10.99
N ARG A 61 12.56 36.14 9.70
CA ARG A 61 13.31 35.32 8.72
C ARG A 61 14.80 35.20 9.04
N LYS A 62 15.37 36.19 9.73
CA LYS A 62 16.77 36.20 10.17
C LYS A 62 16.98 35.50 11.52
N ASN A 63 15.90 35.13 12.22
CA ASN A 63 16.00 34.46 13.52
C ASN A 63 16.45 33.01 13.36
N LYS A 64 17.32 32.56 14.27
CA LYS A 64 17.80 31.18 14.33
C LYS A 64 16.66 30.17 14.48
N GLU A 65 15.65 30.46 15.31
CA GLU A 65 14.50 29.58 15.51
C GLU A 65 13.73 29.30 14.20
N TYR A 66 13.61 30.30 13.33
CA TYR A 66 12.98 30.14 12.02
C TYR A 66 13.87 29.36 11.05
N ALA A 67 15.18 29.59 11.08
CA ALA A 67 16.14 28.86 10.26
C ALA A 67 16.17 27.36 10.61
N ASP A 68 16.20 27.03 11.91
CA ASP A 68 16.15 25.67 12.44
C ASP A 68 14.84 24.98 12.05
N PHE A 69 13.71 25.69 12.17
CA PHE A 69 12.40 25.21 11.71
C PHE A 69 12.41 24.88 10.21
N CYS A 70 12.92 25.77 9.36
CA CYS A 70 12.98 25.55 7.92
C CYS A 70 13.93 24.39 7.54
N ALA A 71 14.99 24.16 8.31
CA ALA A 71 15.88 23.01 8.12
C ALA A 71 15.19 21.70 8.49
N MET A 72 14.51 21.65 9.64
CA MET A 72 13.71 20.49 10.06
C MET A 72 12.62 20.16 9.04
N ARG A 73 11.88 21.18 8.58
CA ARG A 73 10.81 21.01 7.58
C ARG A 73 11.34 20.48 6.26
N ARG A 74 12.48 20.99 5.77
CA ARG A 74 13.12 20.49 4.55
C ARG A 74 13.50 19.01 4.68
N LYS A 75 14.15 18.63 5.78
CA LYS A 75 14.51 17.23 6.04
C LYS A 75 13.29 16.30 6.04
N HIS A 76 12.17 16.73 6.64
CA HIS A 76 10.93 15.95 6.63
C HIS A 76 10.30 15.87 5.23
N LEU A 77 10.31 16.95 4.47
CA LEU A 77 9.79 16.95 3.09
C LEU A 77 10.63 16.07 2.18
N GLU A 78 11.96 16.13 2.30
CA GLU A 78 12.90 15.27 1.57
C GLU A 78 12.68 13.79 1.92
N ALA A 79 12.55 13.44 3.20
CA ALA A 79 12.23 12.07 3.62
C ALA A 79 10.89 11.59 3.03
N LYS A 80 9.85 12.43 3.08
CA LYS A 80 8.54 12.10 2.52
C LYS A 80 8.59 11.95 0.99
N GLN A 81 9.36 12.79 0.30
CA GLN A 81 9.55 12.68 -1.15
C GLN A 81 10.29 11.41 -1.53
N LYS A 82 11.33 11.03 -0.77
CA LYS A 82 12.02 9.75 -0.93
C LYS A 82 11.05 8.58 -0.76
N ASP A 83 10.26 8.57 0.31
CA ASP A 83 9.23 7.53 0.56
C ASP A 83 8.24 7.42 -0.59
N MET A 84 7.74 8.56 -1.10
CA MET A 84 6.81 8.59 -2.23
C MET A 84 7.47 8.06 -3.51
N MET A 85 8.72 8.45 -3.79
CA MET A 85 9.47 8.00 -4.96
C MET A 85 9.77 6.51 -4.89
N LEU A 86 10.16 5.99 -3.72
CA LEU A 86 10.35 4.54 -3.50
C LEU A 86 9.05 3.77 -3.69
N THR A 87 7.94 4.29 -3.18
CA THR A 87 6.61 3.69 -3.38
C THR A 87 6.25 3.67 -4.86
N ALA A 88 6.48 4.76 -5.59
CA ALA A 88 6.19 4.85 -7.02
C ALA A 88 7.10 3.93 -7.86
N ILE A 89 8.39 3.83 -7.54
CA ILE A 89 9.33 2.91 -8.20
C ILE A 89 8.90 1.45 -7.95
N ALA A 90 8.52 1.11 -6.72
CA ALA A 90 8.02 -0.22 -6.37
C ALA A 90 6.71 -0.57 -7.11
N GLN A 91 5.81 0.40 -7.29
CA GLN A 91 4.58 0.23 -8.07
C GLN A 91 4.86 0.09 -9.57
N GLY A 92 5.76 0.92 -10.13
CA GLY A 92 6.07 0.94 -11.56
C GLY A 92 6.90 -0.26 -12.05
N THR A 93 7.63 -0.92 -11.17
CA THR A 93 8.40 -2.12 -11.49
C THR A 93 7.63 -3.42 -11.30
N GLY A 94 6.36 -3.36 -10.87
CA GLY A 94 5.55 -4.55 -10.57
C GLY A 94 6.11 -5.42 -9.42
N THR A 95 7.07 -4.92 -8.65
CA THR A 95 7.76 -5.65 -7.56
C THR A 95 7.05 -5.54 -6.21
N LEU A 96 5.87 -4.92 -6.17
CA LEU A 96 5.03 -4.85 -4.97
C LEU A 96 4.09 -6.07 -4.86
N GLU A 97 4.58 -7.28 -5.16
CA GLU A 97 3.81 -8.50 -4.90
C GLU A 97 3.95 -8.98 -3.44
N SER A 98 4.96 -8.53 -2.66
CA SER A 98 5.15 -8.97 -1.28
C SER A 98 5.79 -7.95 -0.32
N MET A 99 5.40 -7.99 0.96
CA MET A 99 6.03 -7.22 2.06
C MET A 99 7.56 -7.45 2.16
N THR A 100 8.03 -8.58 1.65
CA THR A 100 9.44 -8.97 1.58
C THR A 100 10.22 -8.01 0.66
N ASP A 101 9.64 -7.60 -0.47
CA ASP A 101 10.30 -6.72 -1.43
C ASP A 101 10.39 -5.28 -0.89
N GLN A 102 9.36 -4.83 -0.19
CA GLN A 102 9.39 -3.55 0.52
C GLN A 102 10.46 -3.54 1.64
N ALA A 103 10.63 -4.67 2.35
CA ALA A 103 11.69 -4.82 3.34
C ALA A 103 13.09 -4.83 2.70
N ARG A 104 13.26 -5.46 1.52
CA ARG A 104 14.53 -5.43 0.75
C ARG A 104 14.90 -4.00 0.36
N CYS A 105 13.97 -3.22 -0.18
CA CYS A 105 14.21 -1.82 -0.55
C CYS A 105 14.61 -0.95 0.66
N LYS A 106 13.89 -1.05 1.77
CA LYS A 106 14.21 -0.29 3.00
C LYS A 106 15.55 -0.69 3.60
N LEU A 107 15.93 -1.96 3.54
CA LEU A 107 17.25 -2.42 3.98
C LEU A 107 18.38 -1.93 3.06
N MET A 108 18.17 -1.90 1.74
CA MET A 108 19.13 -1.30 0.80
C MET A 108 19.30 0.20 1.02
N GLU A 109 18.21 0.92 1.31
CA GLU A 109 18.26 2.34 1.64
C GLU A 109 19.01 2.58 2.96
N ALA A 110 18.71 1.80 4.01
CA ALA A 110 19.45 1.85 5.27
C ALA A 110 20.95 1.54 5.07
N LEU A 111 21.29 0.59 4.19
CA LEU A 111 22.67 0.29 3.79
C LEU A 111 23.35 1.47 3.09
N SER A 112 22.63 2.15 2.19
CA SER A 112 23.12 3.34 1.49
C SER A 112 23.37 4.48 2.48
N ASP A 113 22.41 4.75 3.37
CA ASP A 113 22.53 5.78 4.40
C ASP A 113 23.66 5.47 5.41
N LEU A 114 23.84 4.19 5.76
CA LEU A 114 24.94 3.74 6.64
C LEU A 114 26.31 3.77 5.92
N SER A 115 26.35 3.64 4.61
CA SER A 115 27.60 3.74 3.83
C SER A 115 28.13 5.19 3.79
N ASP A 116 27.25 6.18 3.93
CA ASP A 116 27.55 7.62 4.01
C ASP A 116 28.03 8.08 5.42
N LEU A 117 27.85 7.20 6.42
CA LEU A 117 28.73 6.80 7.54
C LEU A 117 29.95 7.58 8.05
N SER A 118 30.32 8.76 7.58
CA SER A 118 31.63 9.40 7.78
C SER A 118 32.04 9.60 9.26
N ASP A 119 31.08 9.55 10.18
CA ASP A 119 31.27 9.74 11.63
C ASP A 119 31.43 8.44 12.45
N LEU A 120 31.29 7.25 11.85
CA LEU A 120 31.50 5.96 12.53
C LEU A 120 32.94 5.46 12.37
N SER A 121 33.45 4.80 13.42
CA SER A 121 34.71 4.05 13.34
C SER A 121 34.63 2.95 12.26
N ASP A 122 35.73 2.68 11.57
CA ASP A 122 35.76 1.71 10.47
C ASP A 122 35.28 0.31 10.92
N GLU A 123 35.56 -0.11 12.16
CA GLU A 123 35.10 -1.40 12.70
C GLU A 123 33.58 -1.48 12.89
N ASP A 124 32.96 -0.43 13.43
CA ASP A 124 31.53 -0.41 13.70
C ASP A 124 30.74 -0.32 12.39
N ARG A 125 31.27 0.42 11.41
CA ARG A 125 30.72 0.47 10.05
C ARG A 125 30.75 -0.91 9.40
N ILE A 126 31.87 -1.63 9.47
CA ILE A 126 32.00 -2.98 8.89
C ILE A 126 31.04 -3.98 9.56
N LYS A 127 30.86 -3.91 10.88
CA LYS A 127 29.90 -4.78 11.60
C LYS A 127 28.45 -4.49 11.19
N ALA A 128 28.07 -3.21 11.10
CA ALA A 128 26.73 -2.81 10.68
C ALA A 128 26.43 -3.27 9.24
N LEU A 129 27.36 -3.02 8.30
CA LEU A 129 27.23 -3.46 6.90
C LEU A 129 27.10 -4.99 6.79
N ARG A 130 27.89 -5.75 7.56
CA ARG A 130 27.84 -7.22 7.55
C ARG A 130 26.50 -7.75 8.07
N SER A 131 25.98 -7.19 9.16
CA SER A 131 24.70 -7.60 9.75
C SER A 131 23.51 -7.31 8.80
N LEU A 132 23.56 -6.18 8.11
CA LEU A 132 22.58 -5.81 7.10
C LEU A 132 22.64 -6.68 5.84
N ALA A 133 23.85 -6.96 5.34
CA ALA A 133 24.04 -7.87 4.21
C ALA A 133 23.52 -9.29 4.52
N GLN A 134 23.75 -9.78 5.74
CA GLN A 134 23.20 -11.06 6.21
C GLN A 134 21.67 -11.03 6.30
N SER A 135 21.09 -9.93 6.79
CA SER A 135 19.63 -9.75 6.87
C SER A 135 18.99 -9.70 5.47
N MET A 136 19.64 -9.03 4.52
CA MET A 136 19.23 -9.04 3.11
C MET A 136 19.28 -10.43 2.49
N ALA A 137 20.35 -11.19 2.73
CA ALA A 137 20.49 -12.56 2.22
C ALA A 137 19.42 -13.52 2.80
N ALA A 138 19.05 -13.33 4.07
CA ALA A 138 17.98 -14.13 4.71
C ALA A 138 16.59 -13.84 4.10
N ILE A 139 16.34 -12.60 3.70
CA ILE A 139 15.10 -12.14 3.07
C ILE A 139 15.07 -12.46 1.57
N SER A 140 16.22 -12.46 0.91
CA SER A 140 16.42 -12.89 -0.46
C SER A 140 16.78 -14.38 -0.52
N ASN A 141 15.95 -15.25 0.07
CA ASN A 141 16.18 -16.69 0.02
C ASN A 141 15.53 -17.29 -1.24
N PRO A 142 16.26 -17.48 -2.35
CA PRO A 142 15.72 -18.00 -3.61
C PRO A 142 15.11 -19.40 -3.46
N ALA A 143 15.53 -20.19 -2.45
CA ALA A 143 14.93 -21.49 -2.19
C ALA A 143 13.48 -21.37 -1.69
N LYS A 144 13.16 -20.35 -0.88
CA LYS A 144 11.78 -20.09 -0.44
C LYS A 144 10.93 -19.55 -1.58
N ASP A 145 11.49 -18.66 -2.40
CA ASP A 145 10.78 -18.12 -3.57
C ASP A 145 10.47 -19.22 -4.59
N ASN A 146 11.40 -20.16 -4.81
CA ASN A 146 11.17 -21.34 -5.64
C ASN A 146 10.10 -22.29 -5.05
N GLN A 147 10.11 -22.51 -3.73
CA GLN A 147 9.06 -23.29 -3.05
C GLN A 147 7.68 -22.63 -3.18
N ILE A 148 7.59 -21.31 -3.04
CA ILE A 148 6.35 -20.56 -3.21
C ILE A 148 5.85 -20.67 -4.66
N ALA A 149 6.74 -20.52 -5.64
CA ALA A 149 6.40 -20.67 -7.05
C ALA A 149 5.86 -22.08 -7.36
N GLU A 150 6.49 -23.10 -6.79
CA GLU A 150 6.06 -24.49 -6.92
C GLU A 150 4.70 -24.75 -6.26
N LEU A 151 4.48 -24.24 -5.04
CA LEU A 151 3.18 -24.33 -4.37
C LEU A 151 2.08 -23.62 -5.17
N LYS A 152 2.36 -22.44 -5.73
CA LYS A 152 1.42 -21.72 -6.62
C LYS A 152 1.09 -22.52 -7.88
N ARG A 153 2.08 -23.23 -8.46
CA ARG A 153 1.83 -24.13 -9.61
C ARG A 153 0.93 -25.31 -9.21
N ARG A 154 1.21 -25.94 -8.06
CA ARG A 154 0.41 -27.05 -7.55
C ARG A 154 -1.02 -26.65 -7.23
N ILE A 155 -1.24 -25.46 -6.67
CA ILE A 155 -2.59 -24.94 -6.41
C ILE A 155 -3.36 -24.78 -7.73
N ARG A 156 -2.76 -24.12 -8.73
CA ARG A 156 -3.39 -23.93 -10.05
C ARG A 156 -3.72 -25.26 -10.73
N ALA A 157 -2.78 -26.20 -10.77
CA ALA A 157 -3.01 -27.52 -11.34
C ALA A 157 -4.14 -28.28 -10.61
N ASN A 158 -4.23 -28.14 -9.28
CA ASN A 158 -5.30 -28.75 -8.49
C ASN A 158 -6.66 -28.09 -8.78
N GLU A 159 -6.68 -26.78 -8.97
CA GLU A 159 -7.90 -26.03 -9.31
C GLU A 159 -8.40 -26.35 -10.72
N GLU A 160 -7.49 -26.45 -11.70
CA GLU A 160 -7.80 -26.95 -13.05
C GLU A 160 -8.35 -28.37 -13.01
N TRP A 161 -7.71 -29.26 -12.23
CA TRP A 161 -8.20 -30.64 -12.06
C TRP A 161 -9.59 -30.70 -11.43
N ARG A 162 -9.86 -29.87 -10.40
CA ARG A 162 -11.20 -29.79 -9.79
C ARG A 162 -12.23 -29.28 -10.77
N GLN A 163 -11.91 -28.26 -11.56
CA GLN A 163 -12.84 -27.74 -12.57
C GLN A 163 -13.14 -28.80 -13.63
N ALA A 164 -12.13 -29.51 -14.13
CA ALA A 164 -12.31 -30.60 -15.07
C ALA A 164 -13.20 -31.70 -14.49
N ALA A 165 -12.90 -32.15 -13.26
CA ALA A 165 -13.73 -33.13 -12.56
C ALA A 165 -15.18 -32.63 -12.41
N GLU A 166 -15.39 -31.39 -11.97
CA GLU A 166 -16.74 -30.83 -11.80
C GLU A 166 -17.50 -30.75 -13.14
N THR A 167 -16.83 -30.44 -14.25
CA THR A 167 -17.45 -30.49 -15.58
C THR A 167 -17.83 -31.91 -15.99
N GLU A 168 -16.98 -32.91 -15.72
CA GLU A 168 -17.29 -34.31 -15.99
C GLU A 168 -18.49 -34.78 -15.15
N TRP A 169 -18.54 -34.43 -13.86
CA TRP A 169 -19.65 -34.74 -12.97
C TRP A 169 -20.96 -34.12 -13.46
N LYS A 170 -20.95 -32.84 -13.85
CA LYS A 170 -22.12 -32.15 -14.40
C LYS A 170 -22.62 -32.79 -15.70
N ASN A 171 -21.69 -33.17 -16.60
CA ASN A 171 -22.05 -33.84 -17.84
C ASN A 171 -22.69 -35.21 -17.59
N ARG A 172 -22.12 -35.98 -16.65
CA ARG A 172 -22.65 -37.31 -16.28
C ARG A 172 -23.99 -37.22 -15.58
N GLU A 173 -24.19 -36.22 -14.72
CA GLU A 173 -25.49 -35.95 -14.10
C GLU A 173 -26.53 -35.59 -15.15
N ALA A 174 -26.20 -34.74 -16.13
CA ALA A 174 -27.10 -34.39 -17.22
C ALA A 174 -27.47 -35.61 -18.10
N GLU A 175 -26.50 -36.47 -18.42
CA GLU A 175 -26.74 -37.71 -19.16
C GLU A 175 -27.68 -38.66 -18.40
N LEU A 176 -27.44 -38.85 -17.10
CA LEU A 176 -28.30 -39.69 -16.26
C LEU A 176 -29.71 -39.14 -16.15
N LEU A 177 -29.87 -37.82 -15.98
CA LEU A 177 -31.18 -37.17 -15.97
C LEU A 177 -31.93 -37.33 -17.29
N ALA A 178 -31.23 -37.18 -18.42
CA ALA A 178 -31.82 -37.41 -19.75
C ALA A 178 -32.28 -38.87 -19.92
N ARG A 179 -31.48 -39.83 -19.46
CA ARG A 179 -31.83 -41.25 -19.52
C ARG A 179 -33.02 -41.60 -18.64
N ILE A 180 -33.11 -41.02 -17.43
CA ILE A 180 -34.27 -41.18 -16.55
C ILE A 180 -35.53 -40.65 -17.24
N ALA A 181 -35.47 -39.45 -17.84
CA ALA A 181 -36.61 -38.86 -18.54
C ALA A 181 -37.08 -39.73 -19.73
N GLU A 182 -36.14 -40.30 -20.50
CA GLU A 182 -36.43 -41.21 -21.61
C GLU A 182 -37.13 -42.49 -21.13
N LEU A 183 -36.63 -43.10 -20.05
CA LEU A 183 -37.22 -44.30 -19.45
C LEU A 183 -38.61 -44.03 -18.85
N GLU A 184 -38.81 -42.88 -18.20
CA GLU A 184 -40.11 -42.46 -17.69
C GLU A 184 -41.12 -42.18 -18.82
N GLY A 185 -40.68 -41.53 -19.90
CA GLY A 185 -41.49 -41.31 -21.10
C GLY A 185 -41.91 -42.63 -21.75
N SER A 186 -40.97 -43.57 -21.90
CA SER A 186 -41.23 -44.91 -22.43
C SER A 186 -42.23 -45.69 -21.55
N ARG A 187 -42.09 -45.59 -20.22
CA ARG A 187 -43.00 -46.22 -19.26
C ARG A 187 -44.42 -45.63 -19.33
N LYS A 188 -44.56 -44.30 -19.51
CA LYS A 188 -45.85 -43.64 -19.70
C LYS A 188 -46.49 -44.01 -21.04
N ALA A 189 -45.72 -44.13 -22.11
CA ALA A 189 -46.21 -44.58 -23.41
C ALA A 189 -46.74 -46.03 -23.33
N ALA A 190 -46.02 -46.92 -22.66
CA ALA A 190 -46.47 -48.30 -22.41
C ALA A 190 -47.73 -48.36 -21.54
N ALA A 191 -47.88 -47.48 -20.55
CA ALA A 191 -49.08 -47.39 -19.71
C ALA A 191 -50.29 -46.76 -20.43
N GLY A 192 -50.05 -45.97 -21.49
CA GLY A 192 -51.07 -45.31 -22.30
C GLY A 192 -51.55 -46.13 -23.52
N MET A 193 -50.96 -47.30 -23.79
CA MET A 193 -51.45 -48.20 -24.84
C MET A 193 -52.83 -48.76 -24.46
N SER A 194 -53.82 -48.53 -25.31
CA SER A 194 -55.16 -49.09 -25.12
C SER A 194 -55.12 -50.62 -25.20
N LYS A 195 -56.03 -51.31 -24.50
CA LYS A 195 -56.13 -52.79 -24.53
C LYS A 195 -56.32 -53.34 -25.95
N GLU A 196 -56.95 -52.57 -26.81
CA GLU A 196 -57.20 -52.91 -28.21
C GLU A 196 -55.91 -52.93 -29.02
N THR A 197 -55.02 -51.96 -28.80
CA THR A 197 -53.70 -51.89 -29.44
C THR A 197 -52.74 -52.98 -28.94
N LEU A 198 -52.86 -53.38 -27.67
CA LEU A 198 -52.15 -54.54 -27.12
C LEU A 198 -52.61 -55.85 -27.76
N ALA A 199 -53.93 -56.03 -27.93
CA ALA A 199 -54.49 -57.22 -28.57
C ALA A 199 -54.10 -57.35 -30.05
N GLU A 200 -54.11 -56.25 -30.82
CA GLU A 200 -53.67 -56.26 -32.22
C GLU A 200 -52.19 -56.61 -32.38
N VAL A 201 -51.33 -56.20 -31.43
CA VAL A 201 -49.90 -56.53 -31.43
C VAL A 201 -49.69 -58.00 -31.09
N GLU A 202 -50.40 -58.54 -30.10
CA GLU A 202 -50.34 -59.96 -29.72
C GLU A 202 -50.80 -60.89 -30.85
N ASP A 203 -51.87 -60.53 -31.57
CA ASP A 203 -52.36 -61.32 -32.70
C ASP A 203 -51.37 -61.31 -33.88
N LYS A 204 -50.73 -60.17 -34.16
CA LYS A 204 -49.65 -60.10 -35.16
C LYS A 204 -48.43 -60.94 -34.80
N ILE A 205 -48.07 -61.02 -33.51
CA ILE A 205 -46.93 -61.82 -33.05
C ILE A 205 -47.23 -63.32 -33.14
N LYS A 206 -48.48 -63.77 -32.90
CA LYS A 206 -48.88 -65.18 -33.03
C LYS A 206 -49.01 -65.67 -34.48
N LEU A 207 -49.06 -64.75 -35.45
CA LEU A 207 -49.14 -65.05 -36.88
C LEU A 207 -47.77 -65.13 -37.57
N LEU A 208 -46.67 -64.86 -36.86
CA LEU A 208 -45.29 -65.05 -37.30
C LEU A 208 -44.69 -66.34 -36.72
#